data_AF-A0A167NC79-F1
#
_entry.id   AF-A0A167NC79-F1
#
_cell.length_a   1.000
_cell.length_b   1.000
_cell.length_c   1.000
_cell.angle_alpha   90.00
_cell.angle_beta   90.00
_cell.angle_gamma   90.00
#
_symmetry.space_group_name_H-M   'P 1'
#
loop_
_entity.id
_entity.type
_entity.pdbx_description
1 polymer ?
#
loop_
_entity_poly.entity_id
_entity_poly.type
_entity_poly.pdbx_seq_one_letter_code
_entity_poly.pdbx_strand_id
1 'polypeptide(L)'
;MLGSTRRIKTENFRVYVQRSMRQLRREKKWTQEQLGRKLGVDQATISNYESGKTDMTFTQLFELFLIFGKDLSSVFDFKSSMIVDKHQTEREKE
;
A
#
# COMPACT_ATOMS: atom_id res chain seq x y z
N MET A 1 -22.59 -9.82 -2.95
CA MET A 1 -21.40 -10.16 -3.77
C MET A 1 -20.11 -9.98 -2.98
N LEU A 2 -19.73 -10.95 -2.16
CA LEU A 2 -18.54 -10.90 -1.28
C LEU A 2 -17.20 -10.84 -2.05
N GLY A 3 -17.17 -11.32 -3.31
CA GLY A 3 -15.99 -11.31 -4.16
C GLY A 3 -15.51 -9.92 -4.61
N SER A 4 -16.40 -8.93 -4.64
CA SER A 4 -16.07 -7.56 -5.05
C SER A 4 -15.27 -6.83 -3.96
N THR A 5 -15.74 -6.90 -2.71
CA THR A 5 -15.13 -6.20 -1.58
C THR A 5 -13.70 -6.67 -1.29
N ARG A 6 -13.43 -7.99 -1.36
CA ARG A 6 -12.08 -8.53 -1.16
C ARG A 6 -11.10 -7.98 -2.21
N ARG A 7 -11.47 -8.05 -3.50
CA ARG A 7 -10.60 -7.58 -4.59
C ARG A 7 -10.30 -6.10 -4.47
N ILE A 8 -11.31 -5.28 -4.14
CA ILE A 8 -11.14 -3.83 -3.92
C ILE A 8 -10.17 -3.56 -2.77
N LYS A 9 -10.29 -4.26 -1.64
CA LYS A 9 -9.36 -4.11 -0.51
C LYS A 9 -7.92 -4.46 -0.90
N THR A 10 -7.73 -5.54 -1.66
CA THR A 10 -6.41 -5.94 -2.15
C THR A 10 -5.81 -4.86 -3.06
N GLU A 11 -6.58 -4.33 -4.01
CA GLU A 11 -6.08 -3.27 -4.90
C GLU A 11 -5.78 -1.97 -4.15
N ASN A 12 -6.64 -1.57 -3.21
CA ASN A 12 -6.41 -0.39 -2.39
C ASN A 12 -5.12 -0.53 -1.56
N PHE A 13 -4.89 -1.71 -0.96
CA PHE A 13 -3.67 -1.99 -0.22
C PHE A 13 -2.43 -1.94 -1.12
N ARG A 14 -2.51 -2.56 -2.30
CA ARG A 14 -1.46 -2.53 -3.31
C ARG A 14 -1.07 -1.09 -3.69
N VAL A 15 -2.04 -0.26 -4.04
CA VAL A 15 -1.81 1.16 -4.40
C VAL A 15 -1.24 1.96 -3.22
N TYR A 16 -1.73 1.69 -1.99
CA TYR A 16 -1.20 2.32 -0.79
C TYR A 16 0.30 2.04 -0.62
N VAL A 17 0.71 0.76 -0.67
CA VAL A 17 2.12 0.37 -0.52
C VAL A 17 3.00 1.06 -1.58
N GLN A 18 2.58 1.06 -2.84
CA GLN A 18 3.32 1.68 -3.94
C GLN A 18 3.56 3.18 -3.71
N ARG A 19 2.53 3.90 -3.26
CA ARG A 19 2.61 5.34 -2.96
C ARG A 19 3.47 5.60 -1.71
N SER A 20 3.26 4.84 -0.65
CA SER A 20 4.02 4.96 0.60
C SER A 20 5.51 4.70 0.38
N MET A 21 5.86 3.68 -0.40
CA MET A 21 7.24 3.39 -0.79
C MET A 21 7.91 4.60 -1.44
N ARG A 22 7.26 5.18 -2.47
CA ARG A 22 7.78 6.37 -3.18
C ARG A 22 7.90 7.57 -2.25
N GLN A 23 6.92 7.79 -1.39
CA GLN A 23 6.91 8.89 -0.45
C GLN A 23 8.05 8.76 0.57
N LEU A 24 8.16 7.63 1.25
CA LEU A 24 9.19 7.37 2.27
C LEU A 24 10.60 7.47 1.67
N ARG A 25 10.80 6.97 0.45
CA ARG A 25 12.06 7.12 -0.27
C ARG A 25 12.41 8.61 -0.47
N ARG A 26 11.44 9.43 -0.90
CA ARG A 26 11.65 10.87 -1.11
C ARG A 26 11.88 11.63 0.18
N GLU A 27 11.16 11.30 1.25
CA GLU A 27 11.36 11.88 2.59
C GLU A 27 12.78 11.61 3.11
N LYS A 28 13.32 10.41 2.86
CA LYS A 28 14.71 10.05 3.15
C LYS A 28 15.72 10.60 2.14
N LYS A 29 15.27 11.33 1.11
CA LYS A 29 16.08 11.85 -0.01
C LYS A 29 16.87 10.76 -0.75
N TRP A 30 16.31 9.56 -0.87
CA TRP A 30 16.94 8.46 -1.59
C TRP A 30 16.58 8.45 -3.07
N THR A 31 17.54 8.10 -3.92
CA THR A 31 17.27 7.72 -5.32
C THR A 31 16.64 6.32 -5.36
N GLN A 32 16.00 5.97 -6.49
CA GLN A 32 15.47 4.61 -6.68
C GLN A 32 16.60 3.56 -6.61
N GLU A 33 17.78 3.88 -7.12
CA GLU A 33 18.96 3.01 -7.04
C GLU A 33 19.44 2.79 -5.60
N GLN A 34 19.42 3.84 -4.76
CA GLN A 34 19.77 3.73 -3.34
C GLN A 34 18.80 2.85 -2.56
N LEU A 35 17.50 2.94 -2.87
CA LEU A 35 16.51 2.04 -2.28
C LEU A 35 16.68 0.61 -2.80
N GLY A 36 16.97 0.45 -4.10
CA GLY A 36 17.23 -0.86 -4.72
C GLY A 36 18.37 -1.59 -4.01
N ARG A 37 19.49 -0.90 -3.77
CA ARG A 37 20.62 -1.47 -3.00
C ARG A 37 20.23 -1.94 -1.60
N LYS A 38 19.32 -1.23 -0.92
CA LYS A 38 18.85 -1.62 0.43
C LYS A 38 17.94 -2.84 0.40
N LEU A 39 17.16 -2.99 -0.67
CA LEU A 39 16.21 -4.07 -0.89
C LEU A 39 16.81 -5.24 -1.70
N GLY A 40 18.08 -5.17 -2.07
CA GLY A 40 18.75 -6.21 -2.88
C GLY A 40 18.24 -6.34 -4.31
N VAL A 41 17.67 -5.27 -4.90
CA VAL A 41 17.15 -5.25 -6.28
C VAL A 41 17.73 -4.10 -7.10
N ASP A 42 17.59 -4.15 -8.42
CA ASP A 42 18.03 -3.07 -9.29
C ASP A 42 17.11 -1.84 -9.26
N GLN A 43 17.58 -0.72 -9.82
CA GLN A 43 16.82 0.53 -9.88
C GLN A 43 15.54 0.40 -10.72
N ALA A 44 15.56 -0.40 -11.78
CA ALA A 44 14.41 -0.62 -12.65
C ALA A 44 13.27 -1.34 -11.91
N THR A 45 13.62 -2.28 -11.05
CA THR A 45 12.69 -3.01 -10.18
C THR A 45 12.00 -2.07 -9.21
N ILE A 46 12.75 -1.15 -8.59
CA ILE A 46 12.16 -0.09 -7.74
C ILE A 46 11.22 0.80 -8.55
N SER A 47 11.58 1.18 -9.78
CA SER A 47 10.70 1.94 -10.67
C SER A 47 9.41 1.18 -11.00
N ASN A 48 9.51 -0.13 -11.26
CA ASN A 48 8.37 -0.99 -11.53
C ASN A 48 7.44 -1.14 -10.31
N TYR A 49 8.00 -1.23 -9.10
CA TYR A 49 7.21 -1.23 -7.86
C TYR A 49 6.50 0.11 -7.67
N GLU A 50 7.20 1.22 -7.77
CA GLU A 50 6.61 2.55 -7.56
C GLU A 50 5.56 2.92 -8.62
N SER A 51 5.60 2.31 -9.81
CA SER A 51 4.62 2.51 -10.88
C SER A 51 3.49 1.48 -10.89
N GLY A 52 3.58 0.44 -10.06
CA GLY A 52 2.63 -0.67 -10.03
C GLY A 52 2.67 -1.58 -11.27
N LYS A 53 3.76 -1.54 -12.03
CA LYS A 53 4.00 -2.46 -13.15
C LYS A 53 4.33 -3.87 -12.68
N THR A 54 4.93 -4.00 -11.51
CA THR A 54 5.30 -5.29 -10.90
C THR A 54 4.88 -5.29 -9.44
N ASP A 55 4.36 -6.44 -8.99
CA ASP A 55 4.04 -6.65 -7.58
C ASP A 55 5.28 -7.11 -6.82
N MET A 56 5.44 -6.61 -5.60
CA MET A 56 6.45 -7.10 -4.67
C MET A 56 6.03 -8.48 -4.15
N THR A 57 7.01 -9.35 -3.91
CA THR A 57 6.78 -10.56 -3.11
C THR A 57 6.49 -10.17 -1.65
N PHE A 58 5.88 -11.07 -0.89
CA PHE A 58 5.64 -10.81 0.54
C PHE A 58 6.95 -10.58 1.31
N THR A 59 8.05 -11.24 0.92
CA THR A 59 9.38 -11.04 1.51
C THR A 59 9.90 -9.63 1.24
N GLN A 60 9.82 -9.15 0.00
CA GLN A 60 10.25 -7.79 -0.38
C GLN A 60 9.40 -6.73 0.33
N LEU A 61 8.09 -6.97 0.43
CA LEU A 61 7.21 -6.10 1.18
C LEU A 61 7.62 -6.03 2.66
N PHE A 62 7.95 -7.17 3.27
CA PHE A 62 8.39 -7.22 4.66
C PHE A 62 9.74 -6.52 4.87
N GLU A 63 10.72 -6.74 4.00
CA GLU A 63 12.00 -6.02 4.04
C GLU A 63 11.82 -4.52 3.89
N LEU A 64 10.90 -4.08 3.04
CA LEU A 64 10.57 -2.66 2.87
C LEU A 64 10.09 -2.04 4.20
N PHE A 65 9.22 -2.75 4.93
CA PHE A 65 8.76 -2.30 6.25
C PHE A 65 9.92 -2.19 7.25
N LEU A 66 10.82 -3.17 7.28
CA LEU A 66 12.01 -3.14 8.13
C LEU A 66 12.94 -1.98 7.79
N ILE A 67 13.21 -1.72 6.50
CA ILE A 67 14.06 -0.61 6.03
C ILE A 67 13.53 0.74 6.51
N PHE A 68 12.21 0.92 6.55
CA PHE A 68 11.57 2.16 6.97
C PHE A 68 11.19 2.20 8.45
N GLY A 69 11.50 1.15 9.22
CA GLY A 69 11.14 1.06 10.64
C GLY A 69 9.63 1.12 10.88
N LYS A 70 8.86 0.53 9.96
CA LYS A 70 7.40 0.48 10.01
C LYS A 70 6.95 -0.90 10.47
N ASP A 71 5.93 -0.94 11.30
CA ASP A 71 5.29 -2.19 11.73
C ASP A 71 4.14 -2.54 10.76
N LEU A 72 4.04 -3.82 10.39
CA LEU A 72 2.89 -4.36 9.67
C LEU A 72 1.57 -4.10 10.42
N SER A 73 1.59 -4.09 11.75
CA SER A 73 0.40 -3.79 12.56
C SER A 73 -0.24 -2.46 12.14
N SER A 74 0.56 -1.40 11.94
CA SER A 74 0.09 -0.07 11.52
C SER A 74 -0.60 -0.02 10.16
N VAL A 75 -0.33 -1.02 9.32
CA VAL A 75 -0.90 -1.16 7.98
C VAL A 75 -2.17 -2.00 8.00
N PHE A 76 -2.19 -3.03 8.86
CA PHE A 76 -3.35 -3.89 9.06
C PHE A 76 -4.34 -3.36 10.08
N ASP A 77 -4.02 -2.26 10.75
CA ASP A 77 -4.95 -1.42 11.52
C ASP A 77 -5.92 -0.68 10.57
N PHE A 78 -6.55 -1.46 9.69
CA PHE A 78 -7.80 -1.16 9.02
C PHE A 78 -8.82 -0.90 10.12
N LYS A 79 -8.78 0.30 10.72
CA LYS A 79 -9.91 0.83 11.47
C LYS A 79 -11.15 0.56 10.63
N SER A 80 -12.15 -0.05 11.27
CA SER A 80 -13.43 -0.50 10.73
C SER A 80 -14.28 0.62 10.07
N SER A 81 -13.72 1.76 9.72
CA SER A 81 -14.40 2.90 9.13
C SER A 81 -13.94 3.08 7.70
N MET A 82 -14.72 2.57 6.74
CA MET A 82 -15.11 3.22 5.47
C MET A 82 -16.00 2.26 4.68
N ILE A 83 -17.17 1.97 5.25
CA ILE A 83 -18.39 1.86 4.46
C ILE A 83 -19.37 2.79 5.17
N VAL A 84 -19.39 4.08 4.80
CA VAL A 84 -20.61 4.86 4.98
C VAL A 84 -21.52 4.38 3.86
N ASP A 85 -22.42 3.47 4.20
CA ASP A 85 -23.48 3.07 3.29
C ASP A 85 -24.41 4.28 3.11
N LYS A 86 -24.43 4.87 1.92
CA LYS A 86 -25.15 6.11 1.63
C LYS A 86 -26.64 5.88 1.34
N HIS A 87 -27.23 4.80 1.85
CA HIS A 87 -28.61 4.37 1.53
C HIS A 87 -29.50 4.12 2.74
N GLN A 88 -29.42 4.98 3.76
CA GLN A 88 -30.46 5.03 4.80
C GLN A 88 -30.63 6.43 5.38
N THR A 89 -31.15 7.35 4.56
CA THR A 89 -31.72 8.61 5.07
C THR A 89 -32.87 9.07 4.16
N GLU A 90 -33.83 8.17 3.87
CA GLU A 90 -35.11 8.53 3.23
C GLU A 90 -36.32 7.81 3.84
N ARG A 91 -36.24 7.34 5.09
CA ARG A 91 -37.42 6.79 5.80
C ARG A 91 -37.56 7.32 7.22
N GLU A 92 -37.52 8.64 7.37
CA GLU A 92 -38.10 9.34 8.52
C GLU A 92 -38.70 10.67 8.05
N LYS A 93 -39.54 10.59 7.02
CA LYS A 93 -40.53 11.61 6.69
C LYS A 93 -41.88 10.91 6.47
N GLU A 94 -42.42 10.39 7.56
CA GLU A 94 -43.86 10.21 7.77
C GLU A 94 -44.14 10.48 9.25
#